data_AF-A0A7V1I193-F1
#
_entry.id   AF-A0A7V1I193-F1
#
_cell.length_a   1.000
_cell.length_b   1.000
_cell.length_c   1.000
_cell.angle_alpha   90.00
_cell.angle_beta   90.00
_cell.angle_gamma   90.00
#
_symmetry.space_group_name_H-M   'P 1'
#
loop_
_entity.id
_entity.type
_entity.pdbx_description
1 polymer ?
#
loop_
_entity_poly.entity_id
_entity_poly.type
_entity_poly.pdbx_seq_one_letter_code
_entity_poly.pdbx_strand_id
1 'polypeptide(L)'
;MYRYIRPLKTVFQRPASILKLMDNETSDTAWMGRAIDLARKGKGRTSPNPAVGAVIVKNGRIIGEGWHKKAGGPHAEITALASCKTSAKGAVIYVTLEPCNHTGKTGPCAQALIESGLSEVVIGARDVSPKKGRRGIEALKRAGVKTRAGVLKSECDRLIEDFTKHSVTGMPHVTLKAAITLDGKIATRTGDSKWISSSASRSKVHRLRDEMDAVIVGSDTVIADDPQLTVRHGRPRLNPLRVIVDGALSISAKSKIITTARRIPTLVAVTKRASPRKIGAIRKAGAEVVIIKGASKKINLRAL
;
A
#
# COMPACT_ATOMS: atom_id res chain seq x y z
N MET A 1 -65.41 13.31 23.11
CA MET A 1 -65.43 13.57 21.65
C MET A 1 -63.98 13.69 21.17
N TYR A 2 -63.31 12.57 20.91
CA TYR A 2 -61.93 12.57 20.39
C TYR A 2 -61.91 11.90 19.01
N ARG A 3 -61.55 12.70 18.00
CA ARG A 3 -61.59 12.39 16.57
C ARG A 3 -60.38 11.54 16.18
N TYR A 4 -60.63 10.41 15.55
CA TYR A 4 -59.64 9.54 14.91
C TYR A 4 -58.99 10.29 13.73
N ILE A 5 -57.68 10.54 13.78
CA ILE A 5 -56.91 11.08 12.64
C ILE A 5 -56.37 9.87 11.85
N ARG A 6 -56.84 9.67 10.62
CA ARG A 6 -56.29 8.70 9.67
C ARG A 6 -54.93 9.18 9.15
N PRO A 7 -53.91 8.32 9.05
CA PRO A 7 -52.69 8.68 8.34
C PRO A 7 -52.93 8.61 6.82
N LEU A 8 -52.70 9.73 6.13
CA LEU A 8 -52.57 9.78 4.68
C LEU A 8 -51.31 8.99 4.28
N LYS A 9 -51.51 7.80 3.69
CA LYS A 9 -50.46 7.07 2.97
C LYS A 9 -50.23 7.76 1.64
N THR A 10 -49.38 8.78 1.63
CA THR A 10 -48.81 9.30 0.37
C THR A 10 -47.64 8.39 0.00
N VAL A 11 -47.92 7.33 -0.75
CA VAL A 11 -46.89 6.48 -1.37
C VAL A 11 -46.32 7.27 -2.55
N PHE A 12 -45.24 8.01 -2.31
CA PHE A 12 -44.38 8.49 -3.40
C PHE A 12 -43.70 7.26 -4.02
N GLN A 13 -44.30 6.70 -5.08
CA GLN A 13 -43.61 5.74 -5.94
C GLN A 13 -42.43 6.46 -6.58
N ARG A 14 -41.21 6.13 -6.14
CA ARG A 14 -39.99 6.61 -6.79
C ARG A 14 -39.90 5.98 -8.19
N PRO A 15 -39.52 6.74 -9.24
CA PRO A 15 -39.37 6.21 -10.59
C PRO A 15 -38.43 4.99 -10.61
N ALA A 16 -38.79 3.94 -11.35
CA ALA A 16 -37.97 2.72 -11.47
C ALA A 16 -36.54 2.98 -11.98
N SER A 17 -36.32 4.07 -12.73
CA SER A 17 -35.00 4.52 -13.15
C SER A 17 -34.12 4.98 -11.98
N ILE A 18 -34.70 5.66 -10.98
CA ILE A 18 -33.99 6.10 -9.77
C ILE A 18 -33.66 4.89 -8.88
N LEU A 19 -34.61 3.95 -8.72
CA LEU A 19 -34.36 2.69 -8.01
C LEU A 19 -33.25 1.86 -8.67
N LYS A 20 -33.26 1.73 -10.01
CA LYS A 20 -32.23 0.99 -10.76
C LYS A 20 -30.85 1.67 -10.74
N LEU A 21 -30.80 3.00 -10.68
CA LEU A 21 -29.57 3.77 -10.47
C LEU A 21 -29.02 3.59 -9.05
N MET A 22 -29.89 3.63 -8.04
CA MET A 22 -29.51 3.40 -6.63
C MET A 22 -29.08 1.95 -6.37
N ASP A 23 -29.74 0.97 -7.00
CA ASP A 23 -29.36 -0.45 -6.94
C ASP A 23 -28.02 -0.71 -7.65
N ASN A 24 -27.75 -0.03 -8.76
CA ASN A 24 -26.46 -0.10 -9.45
C ASN A 24 -25.33 0.57 -8.64
N GLU A 25 -25.53 1.76 -8.07
CA GLU A 25 -24.51 2.41 -7.23
C GLU A 25 -24.18 1.59 -5.97
N THR A 26 -25.20 1.00 -5.35
CA THR A 26 -25.04 0.11 -4.18
C THR A 26 -24.31 -1.18 -4.57
N SER A 27 -24.53 -1.69 -5.78
CA SER A 27 -23.81 -2.85 -6.32
C SER A 27 -22.36 -2.52 -6.68
N ASP A 28 -22.12 -1.37 -7.30
CA ASP A 28 -20.79 -0.94 -7.74
C ASP A 28 -19.83 -0.72 -6.58
N THR A 29 -20.32 -0.08 -5.53
CA THR A 29 -19.55 0.14 -4.31
C THR A 29 -19.23 -1.18 -3.61
N ALA A 30 -20.15 -2.16 -3.62
CA ALA A 30 -19.87 -3.50 -3.09
C ALA A 30 -18.78 -4.22 -3.91
N TRP A 31 -18.85 -4.18 -5.25
CA TRP A 31 -17.86 -4.83 -6.12
C TRP A 31 -16.49 -4.15 -6.06
N MET A 32 -16.46 -2.82 -6.03
CA MET A 32 -15.22 -2.07 -5.83
C MET A 32 -14.65 -2.31 -4.42
N GLY A 33 -15.51 -2.39 -3.39
CA GLY A 33 -15.12 -2.77 -2.04
C GLY A 33 -14.42 -4.13 -2.01
N ARG A 34 -14.97 -5.12 -2.73
CA ARG A 34 -14.32 -6.43 -2.90
C ARG A 34 -12.98 -6.32 -3.64
N ALA A 35 -12.89 -5.52 -4.68
CA ALA A 35 -11.63 -5.28 -5.39
C ALA A 35 -10.56 -4.64 -4.46
N ILE A 36 -10.96 -3.72 -3.58
CA ILE A 36 -10.09 -3.13 -2.54
C ILE A 36 -9.60 -4.20 -1.56
N ASP A 37 -10.47 -5.11 -1.10
CA ASP A 37 -10.09 -6.20 -0.21
C ASP A 37 -9.10 -7.18 -0.85
N LEU A 38 -9.25 -7.43 -2.15
CA LEU A 38 -8.27 -8.20 -2.92
C LEU A 38 -6.94 -7.45 -3.02
N ALA A 39 -6.97 -6.15 -3.32
CA ALA A 39 -5.77 -5.33 -3.41
C ALA A 39 -4.97 -5.27 -2.11
N ARG A 40 -5.66 -5.20 -0.95
CA ARG A 40 -5.03 -5.21 0.38
C ARG A 40 -4.15 -6.45 0.61
N LYS A 41 -4.44 -7.58 -0.03
CA LYS A 41 -3.60 -8.79 0.04
C LYS A 41 -2.21 -8.61 -0.60
N GLY A 42 -2.03 -7.60 -1.46
CA GLY A 42 -0.75 -7.25 -2.08
C GLY A 42 0.08 -6.23 -1.30
N LYS A 43 -0.48 -5.60 -0.25
CA LYS A 43 0.24 -4.57 0.52
C LYS A 43 1.51 -5.14 1.15
N GLY A 44 2.61 -4.36 1.07
CA GLY A 44 3.95 -4.78 1.49
C GLY A 44 4.58 -5.88 0.62
N ARG A 45 4.00 -6.25 -0.53
CA ARG A 45 4.52 -7.32 -1.41
C ARG A 45 4.70 -6.89 -2.86
N THR A 46 4.06 -5.79 -3.27
CA THR A 46 4.05 -5.34 -4.66
C THR A 46 5.09 -4.28 -4.99
N SER A 47 5.67 -3.59 -4.00
CA SER A 47 6.66 -2.53 -4.21
C SER A 47 7.76 -2.95 -5.20
N PRO A 48 8.13 -2.10 -6.17
CA PRO A 48 7.70 -0.70 -6.36
C PRO A 48 6.35 -0.53 -7.08
N ASN A 49 5.63 -1.60 -7.42
CA ASN A 49 4.33 -1.53 -8.07
C ASN A 49 3.19 -1.27 -7.06
N PRO A 50 2.08 -0.64 -7.49
CA PRO A 50 0.94 -0.42 -6.62
C PRO A 50 0.23 -1.73 -6.26
N ALA A 51 -0.40 -1.75 -5.09
CA ALA A 51 -1.35 -2.79 -4.74
C ALA A 51 -2.66 -2.57 -5.51
N VAL A 52 -3.00 -3.47 -6.43
CA VAL A 52 -4.19 -3.38 -7.28
C VAL A 52 -5.01 -4.65 -7.14
N GLY A 53 -6.33 -4.50 -7.13
CA GLY A 53 -7.30 -5.60 -7.13
C GLY A 53 -8.32 -5.41 -8.23
N ALA A 54 -8.88 -6.53 -8.70
CA ALA A 54 -9.87 -6.55 -9.76
C ALA A 54 -10.92 -7.65 -9.54
N VAL A 55 -12.17 -7.35 -9.90
CA VAL A 55 -13.31 -8.27 -9.85
C VAL A 55 -14.07 -8.19 -11.16
N ILE A 56 -14.43 -9.33 -11.74
CA ILE A 56 -15.23 -9.41 -12.97
C ILE A 56 -16.61 -9.97 -12.62
N VAL A 57 -17.65 -9.24 -13.00
CA VAL A 57 -19.05 -9.51 -12.67
C VAL A 57 -19.88 -9.71 -13.93
N LYS A 58 -20.66 -10.78 -13.97
CA LYS A 58 -21.62 -11.07 -15.05
C LYS A 58 -22.93 -11.54 -14.45
N ASN A 59 -24.05 -10.97 -14.89
CA ASN A 59 -25.39 -11.30 -14.40
C ASN A 59 -25.49 -11.24 -12.86
N GLY A 60 -24.94 -10.18 -12.26
CA GLY A 60 -24.95 -9.97 -10.80
C GLY A 60 -24.06 -10.92 -9.98
N ARG A 61 -23.21 -11.72 -10.64
CA ARG A 61 -22.33 -12.69 -9.97
C ARG A 61 -20.86 -12.46 -10.31
N ILE A 62 -19.99 -12.59 -9.32
CA ILE A 62 -18.54 -12.59 -9.52
C ILE A 62 -18.16 -13.85 -10.29
N ILE A 63 -17.58 -13.68 -11.48
CA ILE A 63 -17.07 -14.77 -12.30
C ILE A 63 -15.55 -14.88 -12.25
N GLY A 64 -14.82 -13.82 -11.86
CA GLY A 64 -13.37 -13.81 -11.72
C GLY A 64 -12.88 -12.78 -10.70
N GLU A 65 -11.77 -13.07 -10.03
CA GLU A 65 -11.13 -12.24 -9.00
C GLU A 65 -9.60 -12.26 -9.16
N GLY A 66 -8.98 -11.11 -8.99
CA GLY A 66 -7.54 -10.96 -9.16
C GLY A 66 -6.94 -9.87 -8.28
N TRP A 67 -5.65 -10.01 -7.98
CA TRP A 67 -4.84 -8.96 -7.37
C TRP A 67 -3.38 -9.11 -7.76
N HIS A 68 -2.66 -7.99 -7.77
CA HIS A 68 -1.24 -7.99 -8.02
C HIS A 68 -0.49 -8.56 -6.80
N LYS A 69 0.22 -9.67 -6.98
CA LYS A 69 0.85 -10.41 -5.87
C LYS A 69 2.28 -9.97 -5.57
N LYS A 70 3.04 -9.57 -6.59
CA LYS A 70 4.45 -9.19 -6.50
C LYS A 70 4.90 -8.44 -7.75
N ALA A 71 5.91 -7.58 -7.59
CA ALA A 71 6.55 -6.91 -8.72
C ALA A 71 7.02 -7.90 -9.80
N GLY A 72 6.79 -7.55 -11.06
CA GLY A 72 7.11 -8.39 -12.22
C GLY A 72 6.18 -9.58 -12.46
N GLY A 73 5.22 -9.84 -11.56
CA GLY A 73 4.13 -10.79 -11.80
C GLY A 73 2.97 -10.19 -12.60
N PRO A 74 1.95 -11.00 -12.96
CA PRO A 74 0.77 -10.51 -13.65
C PRO A 74 0.02 -9.46 -12.81
N HIS A 75 -0.57 -8.49 -13.50
CA HIS A 75 -1.41 -7.46 -12.88
C HIS A 75 -2.78 -8.02 -12.48
N ALA A 76 -3.53 -7.26 -11.69
CA ALA A 76 -4.79 -7.69 -11.11
C ALA A 76 -5.81 -8.09 -12.19
N GLU A 77 -5.89 -7.29 -13.25
CA GLU A 77 -6.77 -7.49 -14.41
C GLU A 77 -6.51 -8.83 -15.10
N ILE A 78 -5.23 -9.12 -15.34
CA ILE A 78 -4.81 -10.38 -15.97
C ILE A 78 -5.14 -11.57 -15.08
N THR A 79 -4.87 -11.46 -13.77
CA THR A 79 -5.21 -12.53 -12.83
C THR A 79 -6.73 -12.72 -12.70
N ALA A 80 -7.53 -11.65 -12.76
CA ALA A 80 -8.98 -11.73 -12.71
C ALA A 80 -9.53 -12.40 -13.97
N LEU A 81 -9.06 -12.01 -15.15
CA LEU A 81 -9.44 -12.65 -16.41
C LEU A 81 -9.07 -14.14 -16.43
N ALA A 82 -7.87 -14.50 -15.97
CA ALA A 82 -7.42 -15.89 -15.89
C ALA A 82 -8.22 -16.74 -14.89
N SER A 83 -8.78 -16.11 -13.85
CA SER A 83 -9.61 -16.78 -12.83
C SER A 83 -11.09 -16.93 -13.23
N CYS A 84 -11.48 -16.40 -14.39
CA CYS A 84 -12.87 -16.42 -14.84
C CYS A 84 -13.41 -17.84 -14.96
N LYS A 85 -14.51 -18.14 -14.26
CA LYS A 85 -15.20 -19.44 -14.33
C LYS A 85 -15.99 -19.63 -15.63
N THR A 86 -16.30 -18.54 -16.32
CA THR A 86 -17.05 -18.48 -17.57
C THR A 86 -16.52 -17.34 -18.43
N SER A 87 -16.87 -17.29 -19.71
CA SER A 87 -16.46 -16.20 -20.61
C SER A 87 -16.77 -14.80 -20.04
N ALA A 88 -15.74 -13.93 -20.03
CA ALA A 88 -15.82 -12.53 -19.63
C ALA A 88 -16.53 -11.63 -20.66
N LYS A 89 -16.87 -12.16 -21.86
CA LYS A 89 -17.56 -11.39 -22.89
C LYS A 89 -18.89 -10.84 -22.36
N GLY A 90 -19.09 -9.53 -22.50
CA GLY A 90 -20.25 -8.79 -22.00
C GLY A 90 -20.25 -8.54 -20.48
N ALA A 91 -19.24 -8.98 -19.74
CA ALA A 91 -19.13 -8.75 -18.30
C ALA A 91 -18.60 -7.33 -17.98
N VAL A 92 -18.72 -6.93 -16.71
CA VAL A 92 -18.17 -5.69 -16.17
C VAL A 92 -16.97 -6.01 -15.29
N ILE A 93 -15.87 -5.28 -15.43
CA ILE A 93 -14.73 -5.36 -14.50
C ILE A 93 -14.69 -4.14 -13.59
N TYR A 94 -14.41 -4.37 -12.31
CA TYR A 94 -14.12 -3.36 -11.30
C TYR A 94 -12.65 -3.46 -10.95
N VAL A 95 -11.89 -2.38 -11.13
CA VAL A 95 -10.43 -2.35 -10.88
C VAL A 95 -10.08 -1.13 -10.03
N THR A 96 -9.24 -1.33 -9.01
CA THR A 96 -8.96 -0.28 -8.02
C THR A 96 -8.11 0.87 -8.55
N LEU A 97 -7.36 0.66 -9.64
CA LEU A 97 -6.50 1.64 -10.29
C LEU A 97 -6.68 1.56 -11.81
N GLU A 98 -6.55 2.69 -12.50
CA GLU A 98 -6.55 2.78 -13.97
C GLU A 98 -5.63 1.71 -14.60
N PRO A 99 -6.15 0.87 -15.52
CA PRO A 99 -5.35 -0.15 -16.20
C PRO A 99 -4.19 0.43 -16.99
N CYS A 100 -3.04 -0.22 -16.95
CA CYS A 100 -1.87 0.25 -17.69
C CYS A 100 -2.08 0.13 -19.21
N ASN A 101 -1.56 1.11 -19.94
CA ASN A 101 -1.56 1.16 -21.41
C ASN A 101 -0.14 1.21 -22.01
N HIS A 102 0.83 0.64 -21.30
CA HIS A 102 2.21 0.55 -21.77
C HIS A 102 2.64 -0.92 -21.76
N THR A 103 3.47 -1.28 -22.73
CA THR A 103 4.10 -2.60 -22.78
C THR A 103 5.28 -2.60 -21.81
N GLY A 104 5.15 -3.35 -20.71
CA GLY A 104 6.23 -3.62 -19.77
C GLY A 104 6.86 -4.99 -20.05
N LYS A 105 7.17 -5.74 -18.98
CA LYS A 105 7.54 -7.18 -19.09
C LYS A 105 6.33 -8.06 -19.45
N THR A 106 5.12 -7.56 -19.19
CA THR A 106 3.84 -8.16 -19.59
C THR A 106 3.14 -7.22 -20.60
N GLY A 107 2.27 -7.77 -21.45
CA GLY A 107 1.44 -6.97 -22.35
C GLY A 107 0.56 -5.95 -21.61
N PRO A 108 0.08 -4.89 -22.30
CA PRO A 108 -0.73 -3.84 -21.67
C PRO A 108 -2.08 -4.38 -21.19
N CYS A 109 -2.45 -4.06 -19.95
CA CYS A 109 -3.70 -4.54 -19.35
C CYS A 109 -4.92 -4.01 -20.10
N ALA A 110 -4.89 -2.75 -20.56
CA ALA A 110 -5.97 -2.18 -21.37
C ALA A 110 -6.29 -3.02 -22.61
N GLN A 111 -5.26 -3.54 -23.31
CA GLN A 111 -5.45 -4.38 -24.49
C GLN A 111 -6.10 -5.72 -24.14
N ALA A 112 -5.62 -6.39 -23.08
CA ALA A 112 -6.22 -7.63 -22.62
C ALA A 112 -7.71 -7.46 -22.22
N LEU A 113 -8.06 -6.31 -21.62
CA LEU A 113 -9.45 -5.99 -21.31
C LEU A 113 -10.30 -5.79 -22.58
N ILE A 114 -9.77 -5.12 -23.60
CA ILE A 114 -10.43 -4.95 -24.90
C ILE A 114 -10.68 -6.31 -25.57
N GLU A 115 -9.66 -7.14 -25.66
CA GLU A 115 -9.72 -8.45 -26.31
C GLU A 115 -10.66 -9.43 -25.59
N SER A 116 -10.81 -9.29 -24.27
CA SER A 116 -11.73 -10.12 -23.49
C SER A 116 -13.23 -9.85 -23.76
N GLY A 117 -13.54 -8.78 -24.50
CA GLY A 117 -14.90 -8.44 -24.90
C GLY A 117 -15.79 -7.97 -23.75
N LEU A 118 -15.22 -7.36 -22.71
CA LEU A 118 -15.95 -6.76 -21.59
C LEU A 118 -16.92 -5.66 -22.09
N SER A 119 -18.08 -5.55 -21.46
CA SER A 119 -19.04 -4.47 -21.77
C SER A 119 -18.66 -3.16 -21.11
N GLU A 120 -18.04 -3.21 -19.91
CA GLU A 120 -17.69 -2.03 -19.14
C GLU A 120 -16.47 -2.23 -18.22
N VAL A 121 -15.66 -1.18 -18.08
CA VAL A 121 -14.55 -1.07 -17.13
C VAL A 121 -14.84 0.04 -16.11
N VAL A 122 -14.86 -0.33 -14.84
CA VAL A 122 -15.19 0.53 -13.71
C VAL A 122 -13.94 0.72 -12.86
N ILE A 123 -13.51 1.96 -12.71
CA ILE A 123 -12.21 2.29 -12.14
C ILE A 123 -12.39 3.03 -10.81
N GLY A 124 -11.61 2.64 -9.80
CA GLY A 124 -11.55 3.34 -8.52
C GLY A 124 -10.75 4.64 -8.61
N ALA A 125 -9.42 4.51 -8.58
CA ALA A 125 -8.47 5.61 -8.70
C ALA A 125 -7.92 5.76 -10.12
N ARG A 126 -7.63 7.00 -10.54
CA ARG A 126 -6.92 7.27 -11.80
C ARG A 126 -5.41 7.24 -11.58
N ASP A 127 -4.66 6.84 -12.60
CA ASP A 127 -3.19 6.88 -12.50
C ASP A 127 -2.70 8.31 -12.76
N VAL A 128 -2.23 8.96 -11.69
CA VAL A 128 -1.67 10.33 -11.76
C VAL A 128 -0.15 10.34 -11.94
N SER A 129 0.51 9.17 -12.00
CA SER A 129 1.95 9.10 -12.14
C SER A 129 2.41 9.80 -13.44
N PRO A 130 3.54 10.52 -13.42
CA PRO A 130 4.07 11.21 -14.60
C PRO A 130 4.68 10.27 -15.64
N LYS A 131 4.90 9.00 -15.29
CA LYS A 131 5.32 7.96 -16.24
C LYS A 131 4.18 7.68 -17.23
N LYS A 132 4.51 7.07 -18.38
CA LYS A 132 3.64 6.77 -19.54
C LYS A 132 2.42 5.86 -19.24
N GLY A 133 1.93 5.77 -18.00
CA GLY A 133 0.74 5.05 -17.55
C GLY A 133 -0.58 5.78 -17.79
N ARG A 134 -0.54 7.10 -18.05
CA ARG A 134 -1.73 7.89 -18.43
C ARG A 134 -2.13 7.50 -19.85
N ARG A 135 -3.32 6.92 -20.04
CA ARG A 135 -4.06 6.65 -21.30
C ARG A 135 -4.85 5.33 -21.27
N GLY A 136 -4.88 4.60 -20.16
CA GLY A 136 -5.69 3.38 -20.05
C GLY A 136 -7.16 3.64 -20.31
N ILE A 137 -7.71 4.66 -19.64
CA ILE A 137 -9.10 5.09 -19.86
C ILE A 137 -9.35 5.50 -21.32
N GLU A 138 -8.41 6.23 -21.93
CA GLU A 138 -8.54 6.71 -23.31
C GLU A 138 -8.47 5.56 -24.32
N ALA A 139 -7.60 4.57 -24.10
CA ALA A 139 -7.51 3.38 -24.94
C ALA A 139 -8.79 2.55 -24.90
N LEU A 140 -9.33 2.31 -23.70
CA LEU A 140 -10.60 1.60 -23.51
C LEU A 140 -11.77 2.32 -24.22
N LYS A 141 -11.86 3.64 -24.05
CA LYS A 141 -12.88 4.46 -24.72
C LYS A 141 -12.76 4.42 -26.24
N ARG A 142 -11.54 4.52 -26.80
CA ARG A 142 -11.32 4.45 -28.26
C ARG A 142 -11.69 3.08 -28.85
N ALA A 143 -11.52 2.01 -28.08
CA ALA A 143 -11.94 0.66 -28.46
C ALA A 143 -13.45 0.41 -28.27
N GLY A 144 -14.24 1.41 -27.88
CA GLY A 144 -15.68 1.29 -27.70
C GLY A 144 -16.11 0.64 -26.38
N VAL A 145 -15.18 0.41 -25.44
CA VAL A 145 -15.49 -0.16 -24.12
C VAL A 145 -16.02 0.94 -23.20
N LYS A 146 -17.24 0.77 -22.67
CA LYS A 146 -17.81 1.71 -21.71
C LYS A 146 -16.88 1.83 -20.51
N THR A 147 -16.51 3.05 -20.13
CA THR A 147 -15.52 3.27 -19.08
C THR A 147 -15.95 4.38 -18.14
N ARG A 148 -15.94 4.11 -16.83
CA ARG A 148 -16.21 5.10 -15.78
C ARG A 148 -15.16 4.99 -14.67
N ALA A 149 -14.91 6.11 -14.00
CA ALA A 149 -13.92 6.20 -12.94
C ALA A 149 -14.47 6.98 -11.74
N GLY A 150 -13.96 6.69 -10.54
CA GLY A 150 -14.25 7.42 -9.31
C GLY A 150 -15.11 6.66 -8.29
N VAL A 151 -15.41 5.38 -8.51
CA VAL A 151 -16.16 4.56 -7.55
C VAL A 151 -15.25 4.26 -6.35
N LEU A 152 -15.67 4.64 -5.13
CA LEU A 152 -14.83 4.55 -3.93
C LEU A 152 -13.44 5.18 -4.13
N LYS A 153 -13.39 6.31 -4.86
CA LYS A 153 -12.14 6.98 -5.22
C LYS A 153 -11.25 7.25 -4.00
N SER A 154 -11.83 7.77 -2.93
CA SER A 154 -11.09 8.13 -1.71
C SER A 154 -10.39 6.94 -1.08
N GLU A 155 -11.05 5.78 -1.06
CA GLU A 155 -10.52 4.52 -0.55
C GLU A 155 -9.44 3.95 -1.49
N CYS A 156 -9.67 4.00 -2.79
CA CYS A 156 -8.69 3.57 -3.79
C CYS A 156 -7.45 4.47 -3.82
N ASP A 157 -7.58 5.78 -3.64
CA ASP A 157 -6.45 6.71 -3.56
C ASP A 157 -5.59 6.41 -2.32
N ARG A 158 -6.22 6.21 -1.15
CA ARG A 158 -5.51 5.81 0.10
C ARG A 158 -4.81 4.47 -0.06
N LEU A 159 -5.42 3.52 -0.78
CA LEU A 159 -4.83 2.21 -1.06
C LEU A 159 -3.49 2.33 -1.82
N ILE A 160 -3.26 3.38 -2.60
CA ILE A 160 -2.04 3.56 -3.40
C ILE A 160 -1.28 4.86 -3.07
N GLU A 161 -1.50 5.44 -1.88
CA GLU A 161 -0.91 6.72 -1.47
C GLU A 161 0.63 6.66 -1.48
N ASP A 162 1.18 5.51 -1.11
CA ASP A 162 2.61 5.18 -1.11
C ASP A 162 3.18 5.22 -2.53
N PHE A 163 2.57 4.47 -3.44
CA PHE A 163 2.93 4.43 -4.85
C PHE A 163 2.79 5.80 -5.51
N THR A 164 1.69 6.50 -5.25
CA THR A 164 1.40 7.81 -5.83
C THR A 164 2.43 8.85 -5.38
N LYS A 165 2.70 8.90 -4.07
CA LYS A 165 3.69 9.81 -3.49
C LYS A 165 5.07 9.60 -4.11
N HIS A 166 5.53 8.35 -4.14
CA HIS A 166 6.82 8.00 -4.73
C HIS A 166 6.88 8.29 -6.23
N SER A 167 5.84 7.92 -6.97
CA SER A 167 5.82 8.08 -8.43
C SER A 167 5.77 9.54 -8.88
N VAL A 168 5.07 10.40 -8.12
CA VAL A 168 4.93 11.83 -8.46
C VAL A 168 6.12 12.65 -8.01
N THR A 169 6.62 12.43 -6.78
CA THR A 169 7.65 13.30 -6.20
C THR A 169 9.05 12.67 -6.10
N GLY A 170 9.20 11.38 -6.41
CA GLY A 170 10.45 10.64 -6.19
C GLY A 170 10.80 10.43 -4.71
N MET A 171 9.87 10.73 -3.80
CA MET A 171 10.09 10.65 -2.35
C MET A 171 9.22 9.55 -1.75
N PRO A 172 9.71 8.80 -0.75
CA PRO A 172 8.89 7.80 -0.07
C PRO A 172 7.71 8.44 0.66
N HIS A 173 6.65 7.65 0.84
CA HIS A 173 5.58 7.97 1.79
C HIS A 173 6.06 7.60 3.21
N VAL A 174 5.96 8.55 4.15
CA VAL A 174 6.54 8.40 5.49
C VAL A 174 5.43 8.37 6.53
N THR A 175 5.35 7.25 7.26
CA THR A 175 4.48 7.12 8.44
C THR A 175 5.31 7.27 9.71
N LEU A 176 4.98 8.29 10.52
CA LEU A 176 5.53 8.42 11.87
C LEU A 176 4.70 7.61 12.87
N LYS A 177 5.35 6.77 13.68
CA LYS A 177 4.70 6.02 14.76
C LYS A 177 5.36 6.35 16.10
N ALA A 178 4.55 6.75 17.08
CA ALA A 178 4.97 6.91 18.48
C ALA A 178 4.05 6.10 19.41
N ALA A 179 4.56 5.71 20.57
CA ALA A 179 3.73 5.31 21.72
C ALA A 179 4.01 6.33 22.82
N ILE A 180 2.97 7.02 23.27
CA ILE A 180 3.06 8.09 24.25
C ILE A 180 2.07 7.85 25.38
N THR A 181 2.40 8.33 26.57
CA THR A 181 1.46 8.48 27.68
C THR A 181 0.40 9.55 27.34
N LEU A 182 -0.64 9.64 28.15
CA LEU A 182 -1.71 10.64 27.97
C LEU A 182 -1.18 12.08 28.02
N ASP A 183 -0.16 12.33 28.84
CA ASP A 183 0.54 13.60 28.98
C ASP A 183 1.73 13.77 27.99
N GLY A 184 1.80 12.92 26.96
CA GLY A 184 2.69 13.11 25.82
C GLY A 184 4.15 12.66 26.02
N LYS A 185 4.43 11.75 26.96
CA LYS A 185 5.79 11.25 27.24
C LYS A 185 6.06 9.93 26.54
N ILE A 186 7.30 9.73 26.07
CA ILE A 186 7.77 8.47 25.45
C ILE A 186 8.58 7.59 26.41
N ALA A 187 8.96 8.13 27.57
CA ALA A 187 9.67 7.46 28.66
C ALA A 187 9.57 8.31 29.93
N THR A 188 9.84 7.72 31.09
CA THR A 188 10.06 8.46 32.34
C THR A 188 11.39 9.22 32.30
N ARG A 189 11.66 10.08 33.30
CA ARG A 189 12.95 10.77 33.46
C ARG A 189 14.16 9.83 33.58
N THR A 190 13.94 8.60 34.06
CA THR A 190 14.98 7.57 34.18
C THR A 190 15.14 6.72 32.91
N GLY A 191 14.36 6.99 31.86
CA GLY A 191 14.40 6.26 30.59
C GLY A 191 13.50 5.01 30.54
N ASP A 192 12.72 4.74 31.59
CA ASP A 192 11.78 3.62 31.57
C ASP A 192 10.62 3.90 30.60
N SER A 193 10.39 2.98 29.68
CA SER A 193 9.45 3.10 28.56
C SER A 193 8.65 1.80 28.29
N LYS A 194 8.91 0.73 29.05
CA LYS A 194 8.38 -0.62 28.78
C LYS A 194 7.37 -1.02 29.87
N TRP A 195 6.06 -1.00 29.61
CA TRP A 195 5.39 -0.68 28.35
C TRP A 195 4.33 0.41 28.52
N ILE A 196 4.53 1.52 27.81
CA ILE A 196 3.52 2.59 27.68
C ILE A 196 2.26 2.08 26.93
N SER A 197 2.43 1.32 25.84
CA SER A 197 1.32 0.88 24.99
C SER A 197 0.97 -0.59 25.20
N SER A 198 -0.30 -0.95 25.06
CA SER A 198 -0.81 -2.32 25.25
C SER A 198 -0.29 -3.32 24.22
N SER A 199 -0.42 -4.62 24.51
CA SER A 199 -0.08 -5.70 23.56
C SER A 199 -0.84 -5.59 22.24
N ALA A 200 -2.12 -5.23 22.27
CA ALA A 200 -2.94 -5.00 21.07
C ALA A 200 -2.37 -3.89 20.17
N SER A 201 -1.91 -2.78 20.78
CA SER A 201 -1.24 -1.69 20.05
C SER A 201 0.07 -2.19 19.41
N ARG A 202 0.88 -2.96 20.15
CA ARG A 202 2.11 -3.55 19.61
C ARG A 202 1.86 -4.53 18.46
N SER A 203 0.77 -5.31 18.51
CA SER A 203 0.35 -6.19 17.40
C SER A 203 -0.06 -5.40 16.16
N LYS A 204 -0.70 -4.22 16.31
CA LYS A 204 -1.00 -3.33 15.18
C LYS A 204 0.29 -2.80 14.52
N VAL A 205 1.30 -2.45 15.31
CA VAL A 205 2.62 -2.02 14.78
C VAL A 205 3.29 -3.14 13.99
N HIS A 206 3.10 -4.40 14.36
CA HIS A 206 3.63 -5.52 13.59
C HIS A 206 2.99 -5.65 12.20
N ARG A 207 1.67 -5.41 12.09
CA ARG A 207 1.00 -5.35 10.77
C ARG A 207 1.51 -4.17 9.95
N LEU A 208 1.61 -2.99 10.55
CA LEU A 208 2.17 -1.82 9.87
C LEU A 208 3.57 -2.09 9.33
N ARG A 209 4.45 -2.71 10.11
CA ARG A 209 5.81 -3.06 9.64
C ARG A 209 5.83 -4.05 8.49
N ASP A 210 4.85 -4.95 8.40
CA ASP A 210 4.74 -5.95 7.34
C ASP A 210 4.29 -5.35 6.00
N GLU A 211 3.66 -4.18 6.05
CA GLU A 211 3.18 -3.43 4.89
C GLU A 211 4.20 -2.38 4.39
N MET A 212 5.27 -2.13 5.14
CA MET A 212 6.26 -1.08 4.84
C MET A 212 7.49 -1.63 4.15
N ASP A 213 8.07 -0.85 3.24
CA ASP A 213 9.33 -1.21 2.58
C ASP A 213 10.53 -1.04 3.53
N ALA A 214 10.46 -0.07 4.45
CA ALA A 214 11.52 0.25 5.39
C ALA A 214 11.00 0.68 6.77
N VAL A 215 11.80 0.42 7.81
CA VAL A 215 11.62 0.95 9.17
C VAL A 215 12.87 1.72 9.56
N ILE A 216 12.70 2.99 9.90
CA ILE A 216 13.78 3.91 10.25
C ILE A 216 13.78 4.24 11.75
N VAL A 217 14.96 4.24 12.35
CA VAL A 217 15.20 4.73 13.72
C VAL A 217 16.50 5.52 13.80
N GLY A 218 16.63 6.36 14.82
CA GLY A 218 17.93 6.97 15.19
C GLY A 218 18.81 6.01 15.98
N SER A 219 20.10 6.34 16.08
CA SER A 219 21.07 5.62 16.91
C SER A 219 20.62 5.42 18.35
N ASP A 220 19.97 6.43 18.95
CA ASP A 220 19.63 6.43 20.37
C ASP A 220 18.60 5.35 20.70
N THR A 221 17.66 5.09 19.79
CA THR A 221 16.74 3.96 19.90
C THR A 221 17.49 2.62 19.88
N VAL A 222 18.52 2.47 19.04
CA VAL A 222 19.31 1.24 19.00
C VAL A 222 20.11 1.06 20.30
N ILE A 223 20.67 2.14 20.82
CA ILE A 223 21.46 2.13 22.05
C ILE A 223 20.60 1.82 23.28
N ALA A 224 19.42 2.45 23.39
CA ALA A 224 18.55 2.29 24.55
C ALA A 224 17.74 0.97 24.52
N ASP A 225 17.25 0.57 23.35
CA ASP A 225 16.31 -0.56 23.25
C ASP A 225 16.90 -1.85 22.68
N ASP A 226 18.04 -1.77 22.00
CA ASP A 226 18.64 -2.88 21.23
C ASP A 226 17.59 -3.66 20.41
N PRO A 227 16.79 -2.99 19.55
CA PRO A 227 15.66 -3.60 18.89
C PRO A 227 16.10 -4.44 17.68
N GLN A 228 15.27 -5.42 17.30
CA GLN A 228 15.48 -6.15 16.04
C GLN A 228 14.81 -5.48 14.82
N LEU A 229 13.77 -4.67 15.06
CA LEU A 229 12.91 -4.03 14.04
C LEU A 229 12.30 -5.00 13.00
N THR A 230 12.00 -6.23 13.43
CA THR A 230 11.43 -7.28 12.59
C THR A 230 9.91 -7.39 12.70
N VAL A 231 9.33 -8.10 11.73
CA VAL A 231 7.95 -8.60 11.76
C VAL A 231 7.93 -9.99 12.43
N ARG A 232 7.16 -10.13 13.51
CA ARG A 232 7.14 -11.35 14.34
C ARG A 232 5.86 -12.18 14.20
N HIS A 233 4.84 -11.63 13.56
CA HIS A 233 3.52 -12.24 13.38
C HIS A 233 3.16 -12.22 11.88
N GLY A 234 2.25 -13.10 11.44
CA GLY A 234 1.87 -13.25 10.02
C GLY A 234 2.69 -14.30 9.25
N ARG A 235 2.13 -14.82 8.15
CA ARG A 235 2.78 -15.77 7.22
C ARG A 235 2.37 -15.41 5.76
N PRO A 236 3.30 -15.31 4.79
CA PRO A 236 4.76 -15.29 4.96
C PRO A 236 5.22 -13.99 5.60
N ARG A 237 6.27 -14.06 6.44
CA ARG A 237 6.89 -12.89 7.07
C ARG A 237 7.80 -12.21 6.06
N LEU A 238 7.58 -10.94 5.79
CA LEU A 238 8.57 -10.11 5.09
C LEU A 238 9.11 -9.07 6.07
N ASN A 239 10.43 -9.03 6.25
CA ASN A 239 11.03 -7.99 7.05
C ASN A 239 11.29 -6.76 6.18
N PRO A 240 10.93 -5.56 6.64
CA PRO A 240 11.30 -4.32 5.96
C PRO A 240 12.81 -4.13 6.00
N LEU A 241 13.33 -3.28 5.11
CA LEU A 241 14.68 -2.74 5.25
C LEU A 241 14.79 -2.00 6.58
N ARG A 242 15.80 -2.35 7.39
CA ARG A 242 16.04 -1.69 8.67
C ARG A 242 17.03 -0.56 8.46
N VAL A 243 16.59 0.69 8.61
CA VAL A 243 17.41 1.89 8.39
C VAL A 243 17.77 2.51 9.73
N ILE A 244 19.06 2.71 9.97
CA ILE A 244 19.58 3.35 11.18
C ILE A 244 20.25 4.65 10.78
N VAL A 245 19.79 5.75 11.36
CA VAL A 245 20.38 7.09 11.17
C VAL A 245 21.37 7.32 12.32
N ASP A 246 22.66 7.21 12.02
CA ASP A 246 23.73 7.30 13.01
C ASP A 246 24.93 8.06 12.46
N GLY A 247 24.83 9.39 12.45
CA GLY A 247 25.80 10.24 11.76
C GLY A 247 27.25 10.08 12.20
N ALA A 248 27.51 9.74 13.47
CA ALA A 248 28.85 9.53 14.02
C ALA A 248 29.23 8.03 14.14
N LEU A 249 28.32 7.12 13.79
CA LEU A 249 28.45 5.69 14.01
C LEU A 249 28.73 5.32 15.48
N SER A 250 27.77 5.68 16.33
CA SER A 250 27.74 5.49 17.77
C SER A 250 27.26 4.10 18.18
N ILE A 251 26.42 3.43 17.37
CA ILE A 251 25.90 2.10 17.67
C ILE A 251 27.01 1.04 17.74
N SER A 252 26.79 0.02 18.58
CA SER A 252 27.69 -1.12 18.69
C SER A 252 27.47 -2.12 17.55
N ALA A 253 28.56 -2.65 16.98
CA ALA A 253 28.52 -3.76 16.03
C ALA A 253 27.96 -5.06 16.66
N LYS A 254 27.85 -5.12 17.99
CA LYS A 254 27.25 -6.24 18.73
C LYS A 254 25.72 -6.11 18.94
N SER A 255 25.12 -4.98 18.57
CA SER A 255 23.66 -4.80 18.68
C SER A 255 22.90 -5.86 17.87
N LYS A 256 21.72 -6.26 18.34
CA LYS A 256 20.89 -7.29 17.69
C LYS A 256 20.58 -6.96 16.24
N ILE A 257 20.36 -5.68 15.95
CA ILE A 257 20.07 -5.22 14.58
C ILE A 257 21.25 -5.46 13.65
N ILE A 258 22.49 -5.24 14.09
CA ILE A 258 23.69 -5.44 13.28
C ILE A 258 24.08 -6.91 13.18
N THR A 259 24.03 -7.67 14.28
CA THR A 259 24.41 -9.09 14.27
C THR A 259 23.48 -9.96 13.42
N THR A 260 22.28 -9.47 13.10
CA THR A 260 21.31 -10.15 12.22
C THR A 260 21.34 -9.65 10.77
N ALA A 261 22.21 -8.69 10.42
CA ALA A 261 22.18 -7.99 9.14
C ALA A 261 22.41 -8.88 7.90
N ARG A 262 23.17 -9.98 8.04
CA ARG A 262 23.33 -10.98 6.95
C ARG A 262 22.04 -11.67 6.53
N ARG A 263 21.06 -11.75 7.44
CA ARG A 263 19.77 -12.42 7.21
C ARG A 263 18.63 -11.45 6.96
N ILE A 264 18.75 -10.22 7.47
CA ILE A 264 17.70 -9.22 7.43
C ILE A 264 18.32 -7.91 6.94
N PRO A 265 17.92 -7.41 5.75
CA PRO A 265 18.51 -6.21 5.16
C PRO A 265 18.59 -5.05 6.15
N THR A 266 19.77 -4.45 6.24
CA THR A 266 20.06 -3.39 7.20
C THR A 266 20.97 -2.35 6.56
N LEU A 267 20.54 -1.11 6.61
CA LEU A 267 21.27 0.05 6.12
C LEU A 267 21.60 0.96 7.29
N VAL A 268 22.86 1.35 7.42
CA VAL A 268 23.32 2.36 8.38
C VAL A 268 23.73 3.60 7.61
N ALA A 269 22.96 4.68 7.78
CA ALA A 269 23.30 5.99 7.25
C ALA A 269 24.24 6.70 8.23
N VAL A 270 25.41 7.11 7.72
CA VAL A 270 26.44 7.80 8.49
C VAL A 270 26.90 9.07 7.78
N THR A 271 27.71 9.88 8.45
CA THR A 271 28.43 11.00 7.83
C THR A 271 29.92 10.68 7.72
N LYS A 272 30.72 11.59 7.13
CA LYS A 272 32.19 11.46 7.10
C LYS A 272 32.84 11.43 8.48
N ARG A 273 32.13 11.77 9.56
CA ARG A 273 32.63 11.68 10.94
C ARG A 273 32.72 10.26 11.47
N ALA A 274 32.06 9.29 10.84
CA ALA A 274 32.11 7.90 11.26
C ALA A 274 33.52 7.31 11.04
N SER A 275 34.06 6.65 12.06
CA SER A 275 35.37 6.00 12.00
C SER A 275 35.41 4.93 10.90
N PRO A 276 36.41 4.94 10.00
CA PRO A 276 36.57 3.89 8.99
C PRO A 276 36.64 2.47 9.59
N ARG A 277 37.28 2.32 10.75
CA ARG A 277 37.34 1.06 11.49
C ARG A 277 35.95 0.57 11.91
N LYS A 278 35.12 1.47 12.44
CA LYS A 278 33.74 1.13 12.83
C LYS A 278 32.89 0.80 11.61
N ILE A 279 33.01 1.56 10.52
CA ILE A 279 32.33 1.27 9.25
C ILE A 279 32.69 -0.13 8.75
N GLY A 280 33.99 -0.47 8.78
CA GLY A 280 34.47 -1.80 8.42
C GLY A 280 33.86 -2.91 9.27
N ALA A 281 33.73 -2.70 10.59
CA ALA A 281 33.08 -3.67 11.48
C ALA A 281 31.59 -3.89 11.16
N ILE A 282 30.86 -2.82 10.87
CA ILE A 282 29.43 -2.87 10.49
C ILE A 282 29.24 -3.61 9.15
N ARG A 283 30.07 -3.28 8.14
CA ARG A 283 30.07 -3.98 6.85
C ARG A 283 30.43 -5.46 7.00
N LYS A 284 31.43 -5.78 7.83
CA LYS A 284 31.80 -7.17 8.14
C LYS A 284 30.67 -7.94 8.83
N ALA A 285 29.80 -7.28 9.58
CA ALA A 285 28.60 -7.89 10.16
C ALA A 285 27.46 -8.09 9.14
N GLY A 286 27.60 -7.58 7.92
CA GLY A 286 26.66 -7.76 6.80
C GLY A 286 25.67 -6.61 6.61
N ALA A 287 25.82 -5.50 7.34
CA ALA A 287 25.00 -4.32 7.12
C ALA A 287 25.61 -3.43 6.03
N GLU A 288 24.75 -2.85 5.20
CA GLU A 288 25.14 -1.82 4.25
C GLU A 288 25.41 -0.50 4.99
N VAL A 289 26.38 0.27 4.52
CA VAL A 289 26.71 1.58 5.09
C VAL A 289 26.75 2.61 3.98
N VAL A 290 25.83 3.58 4.05
CA VAL A 290 25.78 4.74 3.16
C VAL A 290 26.36 5.96 3.85
N ILE A 291 27.29 6.64 3.19
CA ILE A 291 27.93 7.86 3.70
C ILE A 291 27.25 9.06 3.06
N ILE A 292 26.44 9.77 3.84
CA ILE A 292 25.75 10.98 3.40
C ILE A 292 26.71 12.17 3.45
N LYS A 293 26.75 12.96 2.38
CA LYS A 293 27.60 14.16 2.29
C LYS A 293 27.18 15.18 3.37
N GLY A 294 28.15 15.63 4.15
CA GLY A 294 27.98 16.61 5.21
C GLY A 294 29.13 16.54 6.21
N ALA A 295 29.50 17.69 6.79
CA ALA A 295 30.56 17.79 7.81
C ALA A 295 30.02 17.69 9.25
N SER A 296 28.71 17.87 9.44
CA SER A 296 28.08 17.80 10.76
C SER A 296 27.76 16.37 11.16
N LYS A 297 27.51 16.12 12.46
CA LYS A 297 26.97 14.84 12.94
C LYS A 297 25.50 14.58 12.52
N LYS A 298 24.80 15.60 12.01
CA LYS A 298 23.40 15.49 11.58
C LYS A 298 23.36 15.01 10.12
N ILE A 299 22.45 14.08 9.84
CA ILE A 299 22.19 13.57 8.50
C ILE A 299 21.07 14.39 7.86
N ASN A 300 21.27 14.81 6.61
CA ASN A 300 20.20 15.36 5.80
C ASN A 300 19.30 14.21 5.32
N LEU A 301 18.14 14.04 5.95
CA LEU A 301 17.21 12.96 5.61
C LEU A 301 16.61 13.06 4.20
N ARG A 302 16.66 14.23 3.53
CA ARG A 302 16.23 14.34 2.13
C ARG A 302 17.26 13.75 1.16
N ALA A 303 18.50 13.59 1.59
CA ALA A 303 19.58 13.00 0.79
C ALA A 303 19.76 11.50 1.05
N LEU A 304 19.00 10.94 2.00
CA LEU A 304 18.92 9.51 2.31
C LEU A 304 17.73 8.91 1.56
#